data_AF-A0A1D8GJZ3-F1
#
_entry.id   AF-A0A1D8GJZ3-F1
#
_cell.length_a   1.000
_cell.length_b   1.000
_cell.length_c   1.000
_cell.angle_alpha   90.00
_cell.angle_beta   90.00
_cell.angle_gamma   90.00
#
_symmetry.space_group_name_H-M   'P 1'
#
loop_
_entity.id
_entity.type
_entity.pdbx_description
1 polymer ?
#
loop_
_entity_poly.entity_id
_entity_poly.type
_entity_poly.pdbx_seq_one_letter_code
_entity_poly.pdbx_strand_id
1 'polypeptide(L)'
;MKKVFIIFFAFIILCVGCVEKEKQSNIESIIPDTNPKNQTKTCLSPTGEYRAEAYGTVTTITAGGLYPYEGIRVLQVDNDEIIWKMEPGYYTVDFAWSPDGRYVGIYYEARTYGESIVFDTKYKKLISLPVLTDIASYYGESVKPQENRPDPYFSIAGWENEETVVVDVRWSKEDCEYFNGQYTFNMETHNVSYR
;
A
#
# COMPACT_ATOMS: atom_id res chain seq x y z
N MET A 1 -52.00 59.21 40.30
CA MET A 1 -53.46 59.14 40.03
C MET A 1 -53.75 57.92 39.17
N LYS A 2 -54.84 57.21 39.49
CA LYS A 2 -55.48 56.08 38.80
C LYS A 2 -54.84 54.68 38.90
N LYS A 3 -55.71 53.80 39.40
CA LYS A 3 -55.65 52.34 39.56
C LYS A 3 -56.18 51.64 38.28
N VAL A 4 -56.18 50.29 38.36
CA VAL A 4 -57.06 49.29 37.68
C VAL A 4 -56.55 48.89 36.28
N PHE A 5 -56.28 47.62 35.92
CA PHE A 5 -57.16 46.46 36.02
C PHE A 5 -56.48 45.10 36.30
N ILE A 6 -57.24 44.27 37.02
CA ILE A 6 -57.11 42.86 37.38
C ILE A 6 -57.59 41.97 36.20
N ILE A 7 -57.13 40.71 36.12
CA ILE A 7 -57.90 39.45 35.87
C ILE A 7 -56.87 38.36 35.45
N PHE A 8 -56.52 37.36 36.27
CA PHE A 8 -57.20 36.09 36.64
C PHE A 8 -56.93 34.91 35.68
N PHE A 9 -56.93 33.70 36.27
CA PHE A 9 -56.85 32.33 35.72
C PHE A 9 -55.46 31.71 35.59
N ALA A 10 -55.25 30.43 35.90
CA ALA A 10 -55.85 29.47 36.83
C ALA A 10 -54.93 28.25 36.76
N PHE A 11 -54.61 27.67 37.91
CA PHE A 11 -53.92 26.38 38.01
C PHE A 11 -54.87 25.26 37.57
N ILE A 12 -54.48 24.44 36.60
CA ILE A 12 -54.99 23.07 36.46
C ILE A 12 -53.82 22.13 36.16
N ILE A 13 -53.66 21.18 37.07
CA ILE A 13 -52.83 19.99 37.01
C ILE A 13 -53.45 19.02 36.01
N LEU A 14 -52.65 18.36 35.17
CA LEU A 14 -52.96 17.00 34.72
C LEU A 14 -51.68 16.27 34.28
N CYS A 15 -51.57 15.07 34.82
CA CYS A 15 -50.59 14.03 34.54
C CYS A 15 -50.49 13.71 33.03
N VAL A 16 -49.40 13.06 32.62
CA VAL A 16 -49.39 11.81 31.82
C VAL A 16 -48.02 11.65 31.16
N GLY A 17 -47.46 10.44 31.28
CA GLY A 17 -46.56 9.89 30.28
C GLY A 17 -45.09 9.85 30.67
N CYS A 18 -44.67 8.78 31.36
CA CYS A 18 -43.32 8.23 31.14
C CYS A 18 -43.19 7.95 29.63
N VAL A 19 -42.38 8.75 28.93
CA VAL A 19 -41.91 8.39 27.60
C VAL A 19 -40.78 7.37 27.80
N GLU A 20 -41.10 6.09 27.63
CA GLU A 20 -40.07 5.09 27.36
C GLU A 20 -39.26 5.58 26.15
N LYS A 21 -37.97 5.84 26.36
CA LYS A 21 -37.03 6.01 25.26
C LYS A 21 -37.02 4.69 24.50
N GLU A 22 -37.69 4.64 23.36
CA GLU A 22 -37.44 3.62 22.35
C GLU A 22 -35.94 3.62 22.07
N LYS A 23 -35.31 2.53 22.49
CA LYS A 23 -33.93 2.21 22.19
C LYS A 23 -33.94 1.90 20.70
N GLN A 24 -33.71 2.93 19.89
CA GLN A 24 -33.50 2.78 18.46
C GLN A 24 -32.29 1.88 18.30
N SER A 25 -32.53 0.58 18.08
CA SER A 25 -31.45 -0.34 17.82
C SER A 25 -30.89 0.08 16.49
N ASN A 26 -29.70 0.68 16.50
CA ASN A 26 -28.83 0.74 15.34
C ASN A 26 -28.57 -0.71 14.94
N ILE A 27 -29.45 -1.26 14.12
CA ILE A 27 -29.10 -2.36 13.25
C ILE A 27 -28.13 -1.71 12.27
N GLU A 28 -26.83 -1.70 12.62
CA GLU A 28 -25.81 -1.67 11.60
C GLU A 28 -26.22 -2.76 10.62
N SER A 29 -26.63 -2.36 9.41
CA SER A 29 -26.83 -3.31 8.34
C SER A 29 -25.46 -3.95 8.16
N ILE A 30 -25.30 -5.17 8.70
CA ILE A 30 -24.17 -6.03 8.41
C ILE A 30 -24.37 -6.42 6.95
N ILE A 31 -24.03 -5.51 6.04
CA ILE A 31 -23.83 -5.85 4.65
C ILE A 31 -22.63 -6.81 4.72
N PRO A 32 -22.81 -8.09 4.41
CA PRO A 32 -21.71 -9.03 4.47
C PRO A 32 -20.62 -8.48 3.55
N ASP A 33 -19.41 -8.38 4.07
CA ASP A 33 -18.24 -8.01 3.29
C ASP A 33 -18.05 -9.06 2.19
N THR A 34 -18.42 -8.70 0.97
CA THR A 34 -18.31 -9.57 -0.21
C THR A 34 -16.98 -9.38 -0.94
N ASN A 35 -16.12 -8.46 -0.48
CA ASN A 35 -14.83 -8.25 -1.14
C ASN A 35 -13.95 -9.49 -0.92
N PRO A 36 -13.24 -9.95 -1.96
CA PRO A 36 -12.36 -11.09 -1.82
C PRO A 36 -11.23 -10.75 -0.85
N LYS A 37 -10.97 -11.66 0.11
CA LYS A 37 -9.79 -11.58 0.97
C LYS A 37 -8.55 -11.95 0.17
N ASN A 38 -7.40 -11.41 0.58
CA ASN A 38 -6.14 -11.75 -0.07
C ASN A 38 -5.79 -13.20 0.22
N GLN A 39 -5.36 -13.91 -0.82
CA GLN A 39 -4.68 -15.19 -0.66
C GLN A 39 -3.20 -14.92 -0.42
N THR A 40 -2.59 -15.71 0.46
CA THR A 40 -1.14 -15.63 0.66
C THR A 40 -0.43 -15.85 -0.66
N LYS A 41 0.38 -14.87 -1.07
CA LYS A 41 1.23 -14.96 -2.27
C LYS A 41 2.62 -15.36 -1.84
N THR A 42 3.19 -16.38 -2.48
CA THR A 42 4.54 -16.87 -2.17
C THR A 42 5.41 -16.93 -3.42
N CYS A 43 6.72 -16.79 -3.23
CA CYS A 43 7.72 -16.95 -4.28
C CYS A 43 8.99 -17.56 -3.69
N LEU A 44 9.35 -18.78 -4.12
CA LEU A 44 10.58 -19.47 -3.70
C LEU A 44 11.78 -18.90 -4.46
N SER A 45 12.93 -18.81 -3.78
CA SER A 45 14.20 -18.50 -4.44
C SER A 45 14.58 -19.63 -5.42
N PRO A 46 15.37 -19.33 -6.47
CA PRO A 46 15.91 -20.35 -7.37
C PRO A 46 16.69 -21.46 -6.66
N THR A 47 17.33 -21.15 -5.53
CA THR A 47 18.04 -22.11 -4.69
C THR A 47 17.10 -22.97 -3.82
N GLY A 48 15.84 -22.55 -3.64
CA GLY A 48 14.88 -23.18 -2.74
C GLY A 48 15.13 -22.93 -1.25
N GLU A 49 16.19 -22.19 -0.90
CA GLU A 49 16.57 -21.91 0.49
C GLU A 49 15.70 -20.83 1.15
N TYR A 50 15.12 -19.93 0.35
CA TYR A 50 14.34 -18.80 0.84
C TYR A 50 12.95 -18.72 0.18
N ARG A 51 12.00 -18.12 0.90
CA ARG A 51 10.65 -17.85 0.42
C ARG A 51 10.26 -16.41 0.74
N ALA A 52 9.85 -15.66 -0.28
CA ALA A 52 9.17 -14.38 -0.10
C ALA A 52 7.65 -14.61 -0.02
N GLU A 53 6.97 -13.85 0.82
CA GLU A 53 5.54 -14.01 1.09
C GLU A 53 4.85 -12.68 1.36
N ALA A 54 3.68 -12.46 0.75
CA ALA A 54 2.70 -11.47 1.16
C ALA A 54 1.53 -12.20 1.82
N TYR A 55 1.18 -11.81 3.05
CA TYR A 55 0.28 -12.59 3.91
C TYR A 55 -0.82 -11.74 4.56
N GLY A 56 -1.87 -12.43 5.00
CA GLY A 56 -2.97 -11.83 5.76
C GLY A 56 -3.86 -10.90 4.93
N THR A 57 -4.88 -10.34 5.56
CA THR A 57 -5.81 -9.41 4.92
C THR A 57 -6.34 -8.41 5.94
N VAL A 58 -6.07 -7.13 5.72
CA VAL A 58 -6.62 -6.07 6.57
C VAL A 58 -8.02 -5.70 6.07
N THR A 59 -9.06 -6.30 6.64
CA THR A 59 -10.46 -6.07 6.20
C THR A 59 -11.06 -4.76 6.71
N THR A 60 -10.36 -4.04 7.59
CA THR A 60 -10.82 -2.75 8.14
C THR A 60 -10.58 -1.57 7.19
N ILE A 61 -9.81 -1.77 6.11
CA ILE A 61 -9.44 -0.73 5.15
C ILE A 61 -9.64 -1.26 3.73
N THR A 62 -10.53 -0.66 2.96
CA THR A 62 -10.76 -1.02 1.55
C THR A 62 -10.46 0.15 0.60
N ALA A 63 -9.97 -0.17 -0.61
CA ALA A 63 -9.83 0.78 -1.70
C ALA A 63 -10.10 0.08 -3.03
N GLY A 64 -10.99 0.63 -3.86
CA GLY A 64 -11.30 0.05 -5.17
C GLY A 64 -11.80 -1.40 -5.13
N GLY A 65 -12.39 -1.84 -4.00
CA GLY A 65 -12.83 -3.22 -3.80
C GLY A 65 -11.71 -4.20 -3.39
N LEU A 66 -10.50 -3.69 -3.11
CA LEU A 66 -9.36 -4.48 -2.67
C LEU A 66 -9.05 -4.24 -1.18
N TYR A 67 -8.46 -5.27 -0.57
CA TYR A 67 -7.87 -5.20 0.77
C TYR A 67 -6.35 -5.23 0.69
N PRO A 68 -5.63 -4.50 1.56
CA PRO A 68 -4.19 -4.65 1.64
C PRO A 68 -3.80 -5.93 2.41
N TYR A 69 -2.65 -6.48 2.07
CA TYR A 69 -1.98 -7.52 2.85
C TYR A 69 -1.61 -6.97 4.23
N GLU A 70 -1.64 -7.85 5.24
CA GLU A 70 -1.17 -7.49 6.60
C GLU A 70 0.33 -7.21 6.58
N GLY A 71 1.11 -8.03 5.87
CA GLY A 71 2.54 -7.83 5.77
C GLY A 71 3.19 -8.56 4.61
N ILE A 72 4.47 -8.26 4.43
CA ILE A 72 5.39 -8.91 3.50
C ILE A 72 6.56 -9.44 4.31
N ARG A 73 7.08 -10.62 3.99
CA ARG A 73 8.23 -11.23 4.68
C ARG A 73 9.08 -12.07 3.75
N VAL A 74 10.33 -12.26 4.14
CA VAL A 74 11.25 -13.26 3.57
C VAL A 74 11.63 -14.22 4.69
N LEU A 75 11.53 -15.52 4.42
CA LEU A 75 11.83 -16.58 5.38
C LEU A 75 12.85 -17.57 4.83
N GLN A 76 13.58 -18.24 5.73
CA GLN A 76 14.29 -19.49 5.41
C GLN A 76 13.30 -20.65 5.32
N VAL A 77 13.46 -21.51 4.32
CA VAL A 77 12.49 -22.58 4.02
C VAL A 77 12.61 -23.78 4.97
N ASP A 78 13.80 -24.07 5.47
CA ASP A 78 14.08 -25.23 6.31
C ASP A 78 13.44 -25.14 7.71
N ASN A 79 13.34 -23.94 8.27
CA ASN A 79 12.92 -23.70 9.65
C ASN A 79 11.85 -22.61 9.81
N ASP A 80 11.38 -22.00 8.71
CA ASP A 80 10.44 -20.86 8.68
C ASP A 80 10.93 -19.61 9.47
N GLU A 81 12.24 -19.44 9.67
CA GLU A 81 12.82 -18.24 10.28
C GLU A 81 12.55 -17.02 9.41
N ILE A 82 11.86 -16.03 9.96
CA ILE A 82 11.66 -14.72 9.31
C ILE A 82 12.97 -13.94 9.38
N ILE A 83 13.64 -13.81 8.24
CA ILE A 83 14.91 -13.06 8.13
C ILE A 83 14.68 -11.59 7.77
N TRP A 84 13.50 -11.26 7.25
CA TRP A 84 13.07 -9.89 6.99
C TRP A 84 11.55 -9.79 6.94
N LYS A 85 10.99 -8.66 7.38
CA LYS A 85 9.56 -8.37 7.27
C LYS A 85 9.25 -6.87 7.19
N MET A 86 8.09 -6.57 6.63
CA MET A 86 7.49 -5.24 6.58
C MET A 86 5.97 -5.35 6.81
N GLU A 87 5.43 -4.40 7.57
CA GLU A 87 3.99 -4.22 7.80
C GLU A 87 3.70 -2.70 7.69
N PRO A 88 2.65 -2.27 6.97
CA PRO A 88 1.66 -3.07 6.25
C PRO A 88 2.23 -3.68 4.95
N GLY A 89 1.49 -4.64 4.37
CA GLY A 89 1.88 -5.33 3.13
C GLY A 89 1.29 -4.73 1.85
N TYR A 90 0.51 -3.65 1.92
CA TYR A 90 -0.03 -2.91 0.77
C TYR A 90 -1.02 -3.71 -0.12
N TYR A 91 -1.56 -3.09 -1.18
CA TYR A 91 -2.69 -3.67 -1.96
C TYR A 91 -2.22 -4.70 -2.99
N THR A 92 -1.19 -4.37 -3.73
CA THR A 92 -0.54 -5.26 -4.69
C THR A 92 0.86 -5.57 -4.20
N VAL A 93 1.32 -6.81 -4.36
CA VAL A 93 2.69 -7.22 -4.04
C VAL A 93 3.19 -8.18 -5.10
N ASP A 94 4.41 -7.99 -5.58
CA ASP A 94 5.10 -8.89 -6.51
C ASP A 94 6.53 -9.17 -6.06
N PHE A 95 7.03 -10.33 -6.43
CA PHE A 95 8.37 -10.80 -6.06
C PHE A 95 9.13 -11.23 -7.31
N ALA A 96 10.40 -10.86 -7.38
CA ALA A 96 11.31 -11.29 -8.44
C ALA A 96 12.68 -11.63 -7.86
N TRP A 97 13.03 -12.91 -7.85
CA TRP A 97 14.35 -13.36 -7.41
C TRP A 97 15.40 -13.15 -8.49
N SER A 98 16.59 -12.71 -8.06
CA SER A 98 17.81 -12.79 -8.87
C SER A 98 18.11 -14.24 -9.26
N PRO A 99 18.77 -14.48 -10.40
CA PRO A 99 19.06 -15.82 -10.90
C PRO A 99 19.79 -16.74 -9.90
N ASP A 100 20.68 -16.19 -9.07
CA ASP A 100 21.43 -16.95 -8.06
C ASP A 100 20.68 -17.08 -6.71
N GLY A 101 19.52 -16.44 -6.58
CA GLY A 101 18.71 -16.43 -5.36
C GLY A 101 19.27 -15.59 -4.21
N ARG A 102 20.32 -14.80 -4.44
CA ARG A 102 20.92 -13.93 -3.41
C ARG A 102 20.04 -12.72 -3.09
N TYR A 103 19.40 -12.17 -4.10
CA TYR A 103 18.53 -11.01 -3.98
C TYR A 103 17.09 -11.35 -4.30
N VAL A 104 16.16 -10.74 -3.57
CA VAL A 104 14.75 -10.68 -3.95
C VAL A 104 14.33 -9.23 -4.12
N GLY A 105 13.82 -8.94 -5.31
CA GLY A 105 13.05 -7.75 -5.59
C GLY A 105 11.65 -7.87 -5.05
N ILE A 106 11.20 -6.85 -4.30
CA ILE A 106 9.88 -6.80 -3.67
C ILE A 106 9.21 -5.52 -4.14
N TYR A 107 8.17 -5.67 -4.95
CA TYR A 107 7.31 -4.57 -5.37
C TYR A 107 6.05 -4.53 -4.51
N TYR A 108 5.59 -3.33 -4.15
CA TYR A 108 4.34 -3.15 -3.42
C TYR A 108 3.62 -1.85 -3.80
N GLU A 109 2.28 -1.87 -3.81
CA GLU A 109 1.46 -0.74 -4.26
C GLU A 109 0.51 -0.19 -3.18
N ALA A 110 0.64 1.11 -2.93
CA ALA A 110 -0.38 1.90 -2.29
C ALA A 110 -1.44 2.37 -3.31
N ARG A 111 -2.38 3.21 -2.87
CA ARG A 111 -3.48 3.70 -3.72
C ARG A 111 -3.01 4.62 -4.85
N THR A 112 -1.90 5.32 -4.65
CA THR A 112 -1.43 6.39 -5.54
C THR A 112 0.05 6.26 -5.85
N TYR A 113 0.70 5.16 -5.48
CA TYR A 113 2.10 4.91 -5.82
C TYR A 113 2.43 3.43 -5.73
N GLY A 114 3.47 3.01 -6.44
CA GLY A 114 4.09 1.70 -6.32
C GLY A 114 5.60 1.84 -6.15
N GLU A 115 6.16 1.12 -5.18
CA GLU A 115 7.58 1.17 -4.86
C GLU A 115 8.19 -0.22 -4.87
N SER A 116 9.48 -0.27 -5.11
CA SER A 116 10.26 -1.49 -5.04
C SER A 116 11.45 -1.34 -4.11
N ILE A 117 11.76 -2.42 -3.41
CA ILE A 117 12.97 -2.59 -2.60
C ILE A 117 13.65 -3.90 -2.98
N VAL A 118 14.95 -3.99 -2.73
CA VAL A 118 15.68 -5.25 -2.90
C VAL A 118 16.19 -5.70 -1.53
N PHE A 119 15.99 -6.97 -1.20
CA PHE A 119 16.56 -7.59 0.00
C PHE A 119 17.70 -8.54 -0.38
N ASP A 120 18.88 -8.34 0.22
CA ASP A 120 20.04 -9.20 0.09
C ASP A 120 20.00 -10.27 1.19
N THR A 121 19.79 -11.54 0.80
CA THR A 121 19.66 -12.67 1.75
C THR A 121 20.99 -13.04 2.40
N LYS A 122 22.12 -12.80 1.73
CA LYS A 122 23.46 -13.09 2.24
C LYS A 122 23.82 -12.15 3.39
N TYR A 123 23.54 -10.85 3.23
CA TYR A 123 23.86 -9.84 4.23
C TYR A 123 22.67 -9.44 5.11
N LYS A 124 21.49 -10.01 4.85
CA LYS A 124 20.23 -9.72 5.56
C LYS A 124 19.93 -8.21 5.63
N LYS A 125 20.12 -7.49 4.51
CA LYS A 125 19.95 -6.04 4.45
C LYS A 125 19.08 -5.61 3.28
N LEU A 126 18.41 -4.47 3.44
CA LEU A 126 17.71 -3.80 2.35
C LEU A 126 18.68 -2.96 1.53
N ILE A 127 18.43 -2.94 0.22
CA ILE A 127 19.06 -2.06 -0.76
C ILE A 127 17.94 -1.19 -1.33
N SER A 128 18.08 0.12 -1.12
CA SER A 128 17.13 1.09 -1.67
C SER A 128 17.40 1.28 -3.17
N LEU A 129 16.34 1.25 -3.95
CA LEU A 129 16.39 1.60 -5.36
C LEU A 129 16.28 3.12 -5.53
N PRO A 130 16.76 3.68 -6.66
CA PRO A 130 16.55 5.08 -6.99
C PRO A 130 15.06 5.47 -6.93
N VAL A 131 14.79 6.63 -6.35
CA VAL A 131 13.42 7.17 -6.23
C VAL A 131 13.09 8.14 -7.36
N LEU A 132 11.85 8.64 -7.41
CA LEU A 132 11.39 9.55 -8.46
C LEU A 132 12.29 10.76 -8.67
N THR A 133 12.80 11.39 -7.61
CA THR A 133 13.67 12.56 -7.75
C THR A 133 15.01 12.22 -8.40
N ASP A 134 15.54 11.02 -8.14
CA ASP A 134 16.80 10.57 -8.72
C ASP A 134 16.61 10.32 -10.22
N ILE A 135 15.53 9.60 -10.56
CA ILE A 135 15.26 9.13 -11.92
C ILE A 135 14.71 10.24 -12.82
N ALA A 136 13.77 11.06 -12.34
CA ALA A 136 13.13 12.08 -13.16
C ALA A 136 14.13 13.14 -13.67
N SER A 137 15.17 13.43 -12.89
CA SER A 137 16.22 14.38 -13.26
C SER A 137 17.04 13.97 -14.49
N TYR A 138 17.05 12.68 -14.81
CA TYR A 138 17.73 12.16 -16.00
C TYR A 138 16.94 12.40 -17.28
N TYR A 139 15.61 12.46 -17.18
CA TYR A 139 14.74 12.66 -18.32
C TYR A 139 14.49 14.14 -18.61
N GLY A 140 14.12 14.45 -19.85
CA GLY A 140 13.88 15.83 -20.28
C GLY A 140 12.62 16.46 -19.67
N GLU A 141 12.55 17.78 -19.68
CA GLU A 141 11.40 18.58 -19.18
C GLU A 141 10.04 18.14 -19.76
N SER A 142 10.02 17.59 -20.98
CA SER A 142 8.80 17.09 -21.62
C SER A 142 8.15 15.90 -20.89
N VAL A 143 8.86 15.24 -19.99
CA VAL A 143 8.34 14.13 -19.17
C VAL A 143 8.46 14.40 -17.67
N LYS A 144 8.59 15.67 -17.28
CA LYS A 144 8.62 16.08 -15.88
C LYS A 144 7.40 15.54 -15.12
N PRO A 145 7.58 14.92 -13.94
CA PRO A 145 6.46 14.47 -13.11
C PRO A 145 5.58 15.65 -12.68
N GLN A 146 4.27 15.44 -12.65
CA GLN A 146 3.32 16.42 -12.16
C GLN A 146 3.62 16.79 -10.70
N GLU A 147 3.61 18.08 -10.36
CA GLU A 147 3.97 18.54 -9.01
C GLU A 147 3.07 18.01 -7.90
N ASN A 148 1.76 17.86 -8.15
CA ASN A 148 0.79 17.51 -7.10
C ASN A 148 0.43 16.02 -7.04
N ARG A 149 0.46 15.33 -8.20
CA ARG A 149 -0.01 13.94 -8.34
C ARG A 149 0.84 13.17 -9.36
N PRO A 150 2.16 13.05 -9.12
CA PRO A 150 3.02 12.29 -10.02
C PRO A 150 2.67 10.80 -10.02
N ASP A 151 2.01 10.33 -8.95
CA ASP A 151 1.55 8.96 -8.73
C ASP A 151 2.50 7.91 -9.31
N PRO A 152 3.76 7.83 -8.81
CA PRO A 152 4.79 7.07 -9.48
C PRO A 152 4.72 5.57 -9.16
N TYR A 153 5.16 4.75 -10.09
CA TYR A 153 5.24 3.30 -9.97
C TYR A 153 6.61 2.83 -10.41
N PHE A 154 7.31 2.12 -9.52
CA PHE A 154 8.62 1.51 -9.75
C PHE A 154 8.48 0.00 -9.57
N SER A 155 8.19 -0.73 -10.64
CA SER A 155 7.96 -2.17 -10.60
C SER A 155 9.18 -2.95 -11.08
N ILE A 156 9.56 -4.01 -10.38
CA ILE A 156 10.65 -4.88 -10.82
C ILE A 156 10.17 -5.77 -11.96
N ALA A 157 10.69 -5.52 -13.16
CA ALA A 157 10.41 -6.29 -14.37
C ALA A 157 11.17 -7.63 -14.41
N GLY A 158 12.26 -7.72 -13.66
CA GLY A 158 13.09 -8.91 -13.56
C GLY A 158 14.55 -8.56 -13.29
N TRP A 159 15.44 -9.43 -13.76
CA TRP A 159 16.88 -9.32 -13.57
C TRP A 159 17.58 -9.50 -14.90
N GLU A 160 18.56 -8.64 -15.19
CA GLU A 160 19.43 -8.80 -16.36
C GLU A 160 20.52 -9.85 -16.11
N ASN A 161 21.01 -9.90 -14.87
CA ASN A 161 21.98 -10.85 -14.35
C ASN A 161 21.83 -10.96 -12.83
N GLU A 162 22.72 -11.71 -12.17
CA GLU A 162 22.71 -11.98 -10.73
C GLU A 162 22.72 -10.71 -9.86
N GLU A 163 23.31 -9.62 -10.35
CA GLU A 163 23.55 -8.41 -9.56
C GLU A 163 22.72 -7.21 -10.04
N THR A 164 22.02 -7.33 -11.17
CA THR A 164 21.42 -6.18 -11.87
C THR A 164 19.93 -6.38 -12.04
N VAL A 165 19.15 -5.59 -11.30
CA VAL A 165 17.69 -5.57 -11.39
C VAL A 165 17.24 -4.67 -12.54
N VAL A 166 16.16 -5.05 -13.21
CA VAL A 166 15.46 -4.23 -14.22
C VAL A 166 14.19 -3.68 -13.58
N VAL A 167 14.02 -2.36 -13.64
CA VAL A 167 12.89 -1.64 -13.03
C VAL A 167 12.16 -0.85 -14.10
N ASP A 168 10.88 -1.17 -14.29
CA ASP A 168 9.96 -0.35 -15.07
C ASP A 168 9.48 0.82 -14.22
N VAL A 169 9.46 2.00 -14.81
CA VAL A 169 9.04 3.23 -14.16
C VAL A 169 7.88 3.86 -14.90
N ARG A 170 6.91 4.38 -14.14
CA ARG A 170 5.77 5.12 -14.67
C ARG A 170 5.41 6.27 -13.74
N TRP A 171 5.04 7.42 -14.28
CA TRP A 171 4.45 8.53 -13.52
C TRP A 171 3.57 9.41 -14.40
N SER A 172 2.67 10.16 -13.78
CA SER A 172 1.86 11.19 -14.43
C SER A 172 2.72 12.43 -14.72
N LYS A 173 2.69 12.89 -15.98
CA LYS A 173 3.29 14.16 -16.42
C LYS A 173 2.36 15.34 -16.14
N GLU A 174 2.87 16.56 -16.35
CA GLU A 174 2.08 17.81 -16.23
C GLU A 174 0.86 17.86 -17.15
N ASP A 175 0.92 17.23 -18.32
CA ASP A 175 -0.19 17.14 -19.28
C ASP A 175 -1.22 16.05 -18.94
N CYS A 176 -1.09 15.42 -17.76
CA CYS A 176 -1.90 14.29 -17.29
C CYS A 176 -1.76 12.99 -18.12
N GLU A 177 -0.82 12.92 -19.06
CA GLU A 177 -0.45 11.66 -19.68
C GLU A 177 0.59 10.92 -18.83
N TYR A 178 0.72 9.61 -19.04
CA TYR A 178 1.73 8.81 -18.37
C TYR A 178 3.04 8.78 -19.15
N PHE A 179 4.15 9.05 -18.45
CA PHE A 179 5.46 8.62 -18.89
C PHE A 179 5.68 7.16 -18.50
N ASN A 180 6.32 6.38 -19.37
CA ASN A 180 6.82 5.04 -19.07
C ASN A 180 8.28 4.96 -19.51
N GLY A 181 9.15 4.39 -18.67
CA GLY A 181 10.55 4.18 -18.95
C GLY A 181 11.07 2.95 -18.23
N GLN A 182 12.37 2.69 -18.35
CA GLN A 182 13.02 1.58 -17.67
C GLN A 182 14.44 2.00 -17.25
N TYR A 183 14.89 1.48 -16.11
CA TYR A 183 16.30 1.53 -15.75
C TYR A 183 16.77 0.19 -15.23
N THR A 184 18.09 -0.02 -15.23
CA THR A 184 18.73 -1.09 -14.50
C THR A 184 19.55 -0.55 -13.36
N PHE A 185 19.62 -1.29 -12.27
CA PHE A 185 20.42 -0.93 -11.11
C PHE A 185 21.24 -2.12 -10.65
N ASN A 186 22.55 -1.93 -10.53
CA ASN A 186 23.47 -2.96 -10.07
C ASN A 186 23.70 -2.86 -8.55
N MET A 187 23.43 -3.93 -7.81
CA MET A 187 23.42 -3.96 -6.34
C MET A 187 24.80 -3.77 -5.70
N GLU A 188 25.87 -4.08 -6.42
CA GLU A 188 27.23 -4.00 -5.88
C GLU A 188 27.85 -2.62 -6.16
N THR A 189 27.74 -2.16 -7.41
CA THR A 189 28.31 -0.88 -7.84
C THR A 189 27.41 0.31 -7.59
N HIS A 190 26.11 0.09 -7.32
CA HIS A 190 25.07 1.13 -7.22
C HIS A 190 24.93 1.99 -8.48
N ASN A 191 25.40 1.49 -9.63
CA ASN A 191 25.27 2.18 -10.90
C ASN A 191 23.86 2.02 -11.46
N VAL A 192 23.30 3.13 -11.93
CA VAL A 192 22.03 3.19 -12.66
C VAL A 192 22.33 3.32 -14.16
N SER A 193 21.65 2.54 -15.00
CA SER A 193 21.64 2.72 -16.44
C SER A 193 20.21 2.86 -16.95
N TYR A 194 19.95 3.89 -17.74
CA TYR A 194 18.61 4.24 -18.22
C TYR A 194 18.42 3.71 -19.64
N ARG A 195 17.19 3.29 -19.98
CA ARG A 195 16.84 2.68 -21.26
C ARG A 195 15.74 3.45 -21.98
#